data_AF-A0A1V6F039-F1
#
_entry.id   AF-A0A1V6F039-F1
#
_cell.length_a   1.000
_cell.length_b   1.000
_cell.length_c   1.000
_cell.angle_alpha   90.00
_cell.angle_beta   90.00
_cell.angle_gamma   90.00
#
_symmetry.space_group_name_H-M   'P 1'
#
loop_
_entity.id
_entity.type
_entity.pdbx_description
1 polymer ?
#
loop_
_entity_poly.entity_id
_entity_poly.type
_entity_poly.pdbx_seq_one_letter_code
_entity_poly.pdbx_strand_id
1 'polypeptide(L)'
;MDARETLVQMLRQLLKDMEIVSSQGSGYYTCVPFARRYNKLLGQTRHLYPGSTGLLDTFDEIEADDPKDPSDKSKVLLGIRVEISQLITFLECFQGEAAI
;
A
#
# COMPACT_ATOMS: atom_id res chain seq x y z
N MET A 1 6.27 10.45 16.98
CA MET A 1 5.35 10.03 15.92
C MET A 1 4.40 9.01 16.51
N ASP A 2 3.10 9.19 16.27
CA ASP A 2 2.13 8.15 16.61
C ASP A 2 2.23 6.97 15.62
N ALA A 3 1.55 5.86 15.90
CA ALA A 3 1.59 4.66 15.06
C ALA A 3 1.00 4.90 13.65
N ARG A 4 -0.03 5.74 13.53
CA ARG A 4 -0.68 6.13 12.27
C ARG A 4 0.26 6.97 11.41
N GLU A 5 0.90 7.98 11.99
CA GLU A 5 1.91 8.81 11.33
C GLU A 5 3.07 7.96 10.81
N THR A 6 3.50 6.97 11.62
CA THR A 6 4.54 6.02 11.22
C THR A 6 4.10 5.18 10.02
N LEU A 7 2.87 4.65 10.02
CA LEU A 7 2.31 3.91 8.89
C LEU A 7 2.25 4.76 7.61
N VAL A 8 1.77 6.00 7.70
CA VAL A 8 1.73 6.94 6.56
C VAL A 8 3.13 7.15 5.99
N GLN A 9 4.14 7.39 6.83
CA GLN A 9 5.51 7.57 6.36
C GLN A 9 6.09 6.30 5.73
N MET A 10 5.78 5.11 6.27
CA MET A 10 6.21 3.85 5.68
C MET A 10 5.55 3.58 4.31
N LEU A 11 4.27 3.92 4.15
CA LEU A 11 3.56 3.83 2.88
C LEU A 11 4.12 4.81 1.84
N ARG A 12 4.42 6.06 2.24
CA ARG A 12 5.09 7.04 1.37
C ARG A 12 6.48 6.58 0.93
N GLN A 13 7.26 6.02 1.84
CA GLN A 13 8.57 5.46 1.49
C GLN A 13 8.42 4.31 0.49
N LEU A 14 7.41 3.45 0.65
CA LEU A 14 7.13 2.37 -0.29
C LEU A 14 6.82 2.90 -1.71
N LEU A 15 6.01 3.96 -1.84
CA LEU A 15 5.76 4.61 -3.13
C LEU A 15 7.05 5.14 -3.77
N LYS A 16 7.92 5.77 -2.97
CA LYS A 16 9.20 6.28 -3.46
C LYS A 16 10.11 5.15 -3.95
N ASP A 17 10.17 4.04 -3.23
CA ASP A 17 10.96 2.87 -3.64
C ASP A 17 10.43 2.29 -4.96
N MET A 18 9.11 2.25 -5.15
CA MET A 18 8.48 1.82 -6.41
C MET A 18 8.85 2.73 -7.59
N GLU A 19 8.85 4.05 -7.38
CA GLU A 19 9.24 5.01 -8.41
C GLU A 19 10.69 4.83 -8.84
N ILE A 20 11.60 4.66 -7.87
CA ILE A 20 13.02 4.42 -8.12
C ILE A 20 13.21 3.17 -8.99
N VAL A 21 12.61 2.04 -8.63
CA VAL A 21 12.82 0.79 -9.38
C VAL A 21 12.14 0.81 -10.74
N SER A 22 10.97 1.45 -10.87
CA SER A 22 10.27 1.55 -12.15
C SER A 22 11.07 2.35 -13.19
N SER A 23 11.90 3.30 -12.73
CA SER A 23 12.79 4.10 -13.59
C SER A 23 13.97 3.32 -14.17
N GLN A 24 14.34 2.18 -13.56
CA GLN A 24 15.48 1.35 -13.99
C GLN A 24 15.11 0.37 -15.11
N GLY A 25 13.82 0.19 -15.40
CA GLY A 25 13.33 -0.78 -16.39
C GLY A 25 12.90 -2.11 -15.78
N SER A 26 11.97 -2.79 -16.46
CA SER A 26 11.26 -3.99 -15.96
C SER A 26 12.13 -5.22 -15.69
N GLY A 27 13.35 -5.27 -16.23
CA GLY A 27 14.31 -6.34 -15.99
C GLY A 27 15.00 -6.26 -14.62
N TYR A 28 14.93 -5.12 -13.94
CA TYR A 28 15.70 -4.86 -12.72
C TYR A 28 14.89 -4.92 -11.43
N TYR A 29 13.58 -5.14 -11.54
CA TYR A 29 12.70 -5.20 -10.37
C TYR A 29 11.69 -6.35 -10.45
N THR A 30 11.20 -6.72 -9.28
CA THR A 30 10.12 -7.68 -9.09
C THR A 30 8.98 -6.98 -8.34
N CYS A 31 7.73 -7.31 -8.66
CA CYS A 31 6.57 -6.71 -8.00
C CYS A 31 6.27 -7.35 -6.63
N VAL A 32 6.75 -8.58 -6.40
CA VAL A 32 6.48 -9.38 -5.18
C VAL A 32 6.81 -8.66 -3.87
N PRO A 33 7.97 -7.99 -3.70
CA PRO A 33 8.31 -7.32 -2.45
C PRO A 33 7.35 -6.19 -2.11
N PHE A 34 6.86 -5.46 -3.12
CA PHE A 34 5.94 -4.34 -2.94
C PHE A 34 4.55 -4.83 -2.52
N ALA A 35 4.00 -5.84 -3.19
CA ALA A 35 2.73 -6.45 -2.80
C ALA A 35 2.78 -6.99 -1.36
N ARG A 36 3.81 -7.77 -1.02
CA ARG A 36 3.99 -8.31 0.34
C ARG A 36 4.14 -7.21 1.39
N ARG A 37 4.85 -6.13 1.07
CA ARG A 37 5.04 -5.03 2.01
C ARG A 37 3.75 -4.25 2.21
N TYR A 38 3.00 -3.98 1.15
CA TYR A 38 1.68 -3.38 1.23
C TYR A 38 0.74 -4.21 2.12
N ASN A 39 0.60 -5.53 1.88
CA ASN A 39 -0.29 -6.38 2.68
C ASN A 39 0.06 -6.36 4.18
N LYS A 40 1.36 -6.32 4.52
CA LYS A 40 1.79 -6.18 5.92
C LYS A 40 1.38 -4.85 6.54
N LEU A 41 1.49 -3.75 5.80
CA LEU A 41 1.10 -2.43 6.27
C LEU A 41 -0.43 -2.30 6.37
N LEU A 42 -1.18 -2.84 5.40
CA LEU A 42 -2.63 -2.96 5.46
C LEU A 42 -3.07 -3.76 6.70
N GLY A 43 -2.41 -4.88 6.97
CA GLY A 43 -2.62 -5.66 8.19
C GLY A 43 -2.43 -4.81 9.45
N GLN A 44 -1.37 -4.01 9.54
CA GLN A 44 -1.16 -3.10 10.68
C GLN A 44 -2.25 -2.02 10.77
N THR A 45 -2.70 -1.46 9.65
CA THR A 45 -3.82 -0.51 9.65
C THR A 45 -5.08 -1.15 10.22
N ARG A 46 -5.42 -2.38 9.84
CA ARG A 46 -6.56 -3.13 10.41
C ARG A 46 -6.44 -3.35 11.92
N HIS A 47 -5.23 -3.53 12.44
CA HIS A 47 -5.03 -3.65 13.90
C HIS A 47 -5.18 -2.31 14.62
N LEU A 48 -4.87 -1.19 13.96
CA LEU A 48 -4.99 0.15 14.54
C LEU A 48 -6.44 0.62 14.65
N TYR A 49 -7.32 0.12 13.77
CA TYR A 49 -8.75 0.43 13.74
C TYR A 49 -9.57 -0.86 13.92
N PRO A 50 -9.67 -1.42 15.15
CA PRO A 50 -10.30 -2.71 15.39
C PRO A 50 -11.84 -2.71 15.28
N GLY A 51 -12.46 -1.58 14.92
CA GLY A 51 -13.87 -1.50 14.52
C GLY A 51 -13.95 -1.38 13.00
N SER A 52 -14.81 -2.19 12.36
CA SER A 52 -15.07 -2.10 10.92
C SER A 52 -15.47 -0.67 10.58
N THR A 53 -14.54 0.04 9.96
CA THR A 53 -14.87 1.24 9.20
C THR A 53 -15.18 0.68 7.83
N GLY A 54 -16.42 0.75 7.35
CA GLY A 54 -16.80 0.11 6.09
C GLY A 54 -15.91 0.49 4.89
N LEU A 55 -15.15 1.59 5.01
CA LEU A 55 -14.08 1.99 4.09
C LEU A 55 -12.78 1.17 4.21
N LEU A 56 -12.33 0.81 5.42
CA LEU A 56 -11.13 -0.02 5.58
C LEU A 56 -11.35 -1.45 5.03
N ASP A 57 -12.60 -1.91 5.04
CA ASP A 57 -12.98 -3.22 4.50
C ASP A 57 -12.98 -3.25 2.96
N THR A 58 -12.88 -2.10 2.28
CA THR A 58 -12.76 -2.08 0.80
C THR A 58 -11.34 -2.30 0.31
N PHE A 59 -10.35 -2.35 1.21
CA PHE A 59 -8.95 -2.61 0.84
C PHE A 59 -8.68 -4.11 0.88
N ASP A 60 -8.22 -4.66 -0.24
CA ASP A 60 -7.89 -6.07 -0.38
C ASP A 60 -6.38 -6.32 -0.33
N GLU A 61 -6.02 -7.53 0.10
CA GLU A 61 -4.64 -7.98 -0.07
C GLU A 61 -4.34 -8.20 -1.56
N ILE A 62 -3.15 -7.76 -1.97
CA ILE A 62 -2.68 -7.91 -3.34
C ILE A 62 -1.95 -9.23 -3.46
N GLU A 63 -2.32 -10.03 -4.47
CA GLU A 63 -1.59 -11.24 -4.81
C GLU A 63 -0.16 -10.89 -5.24
N ALA A 64 0.81 -11.60 -4.68
CA ALA A 64 2.21 -11.38 -4.97
C ALA A 64 2.61 -12.08 -6.28
N ASP A 65 2.40 -11.41 -7.41
CA ASP A 65 2.77 -11.86 -8.74
C ASP A 65 4.00 -11.11 -9.30
N ASP A 66 4.70 -11.72 -10.26
CA ASP A 66 5.80 -11.09 -11.01
C ASP A 66 5.73 -11.47 -12.50
N PRO A 67 4.88 -10.79 -13.28
CA PRO A 67 4.76 -11.05 -14.71
C PRO A 67 6.10 -10.92 -15.42
N LYS A 68 6.33 -11.70 -16.49
CA LYS A 68 7.55 -11.53 -17.31
C LYS A 68 7.44 -10.36 -18.28
N ASP A 69 6.22 -10.06 -18.72
CA ASP A 69 5.97 -8.98 -19.66
C ASP A 69 6.13 -7.60 -18.98
N PRO A 70 6.91 -6.66 -19.56
CA PRO A 70 7.11 -5.33 -19.00
C PRO A 70 5.82 -4.52 -18.79
N SER A 71 4.85 -4.67 -19.70
CA SER A 71 3.58 -3.95 -19.60
C SER A 71 2.73 -4.49 -18.46
N ASP A 72 2.72 -5.81 -18.26
CA ASP A 72 1.99 -6.44 -17.17
C ASP A 72 2.64 -6.14 -15.81
N LYS A 73 3.98 -6.15 -15.71
CA LYS A 73 4.68 -5.65 -14.50
C LYS A 73 4.28 -4.22 -14.16
N SER A 74 4.20 -3.35 -15.18
CA SER A 74 3.81 -1.96 -14.98
C SER A 74 2.37 -1.82 -14.48
N LYS A 75 1.44 -2.66 -14.96
CA LYS A 75 0.06 -2.72 -14.46
C LYS A 75 0.00 -3.18 -13.00
N VAL A 76 0.78 -4.21 -12.64
CA VAL A 76 0.85 -4.68 -11.24
C VAL A 76 1.37 -3.58 -10.32
N LEU A 77 2.49 -2.93 -10.67
CA LEU A 77 2.99 -1.80 -9.87
C LEU A 77 1.99 -0.64 -9.81
N LEU A 78 1.29 -0.33 -10.91
CA LEU A 78 0.27 0.71 -10.92
C LEU A 78 -0.86 0.38 -9.94
N GLY A 79 -1.37 -0.85 -9.95
CA GLY A 79 -2.38 -1.32 -9.01
C GLY A 79 -1.94 -1.15 -7.56
N ILE A 80 -0.72 -1.61 -7.24
CA ILE A 80 -0.16 -1.45 -5.88
C ILE A 80 -0.03 0.04 -5.50
N ARG A 81 0.39 0.93 -6.42
CA ARG A 81 0.50 2.38 -6.15
C ARG A 81 -0.86 3.01 -5.83
N VAL A 82 -1.90 2.62 -6.57
CA VAL A 82 -3.27 3.10 -6.32
C VAL A 82 -3.71 2.73 -4.91
N GLU A 83 -3.54 1.45 -4.54
CA GLU A 83 -3.91 0.94 -3.21
C GLU A 83 -3.16 1.64 -2.08
N ILE A 84 -1.84 1.80 -2.20
CA ILE A 84 -1.04 2.53 -1.21
C ILE A 84 -1.51 3.98 -1.08
N SER A 85 -1.79 4.65 -2.19
CA SER A 85 -2.20 6.07 -2.18
C SER A 85 -3.55 6.24 -1.51
N GLN A 86 -4.51 5.36 -1.81
CA GLN A 86 -5.83 5.36 -1.16
C GLN A 86 -5.72 5.06 0.35
N LEU A 87 -4.85 4.12 0.74
CA LEU A 87 -4.62 3.79 2.15
C LEU A 87 -3.98 4.95 2.92
N ILE A 88 -3.05 5.69 2.29
CA ILE A 88 -2.52 6.94 2.87
C ILE A 88 -3.65 7.95 3.06
N THR A 89 -4.48 8.19 2.04
CA THR A 89 -5.61 9.13 2.15
C THR A 89 -6.57 8.71 3.27
N PHE A 90 -6.89 7.42 3.39
CA PHE A 90 -7.67 6.90 4.50
C PHE A 90 -7.04 7.26 5.85
N LEU A 91 -5.74 6.93 6.05
CA LEU A 91 -5.05 7.21 7.31
C LEU A 91 -4.95 8.70 7.65
N GLU A 92 -4.86 9.57 6.65
CA GLU A 92 -4.76 11.02 6.87
C GLU A 92 -6.10 11.70 7.12
N CYS A 93 -7.18 11.21 6.49
CA CYS A 93 -8.51 11.80 6.61
C CYS A 93 -9.34 11.15 7.72
N PHE A 94 -9.14 9.87 8.01
CA PHE A 94 -9.93 9.14 8.97
C PHE A 94 -9.42 9.37 10.40
N GLN A 95 -10.21 10.12 11.19
CA GLN A 95 -9.87 10.47 12.57
C GLN A 95 -10.38 9.45 13.61
N GLY A 96 -10.95 8.31 13.19
CA GLY A 96 -11.76 7.46 14.05
C GLY A 96 -13.14 8.07 14.26
N GLU A 97 -14.17 7.24 14.46
CA GLU A 97 -15.37 7.79 15.12
C GLU A 97 -14.92 8.32 16.47
N ALA A 98 -15.13 9.61 16.72
CA ALA A 98 -15.09 10.13 18.08
C ALA A 98 -16.05 9.24 18.87
N ALA A 99 -15.55 8.55 19.90
CA ALA A 99 -16.42 7.92 20.87
C ALA A 99 -17.22 9.05 21.51
N ILE A 100 -18.45 9.26 21.03
CA ILE A 100 -19.47 10.12 21.64
C ILE A 100 -20.15 9.30 22.73
#